data_AF-L7U7Q9-F1
#
_entry.id   AF-L7U7Q9-F1
#
_cell.length_a   1.000
_cell.length_b   1.000
_cell.length_c   1.000
_cell.angle_alpha   90.00
_cell.angle_beta   90.00
_cell.angle_gamma   90.00
#
_symmetry.space_group_name_H-M   'P 1'
#
loop_
_entity.id
_entity.type
_entity.pdbx_description
1 polymer ?
#
loop_
_entity_poly.entity_id
_entity_poly.type
_entity_poly.pdbx_seq_one_letter_code
_entity_poly.pdbx_strand_id
1 'polypeptide(L)'
;MRGPKLFLLVTPLLVALSAKDANGHFETVPAPAPAATGFWLWDTNMEWCNYFGAQLFINDFNGDGMADLLCHDWLSGDKRIAFARAPDGHFAGNDWQAAMGWCNRQGSQLSTGDFDGDGRADMLCHDSITGEKWIAFARPGGYFVGTDWYQDMKWCNRLSARFSVADFNGDGRTDLFCYDVSTGAKLFAYSAF
;
A
#
# COMPACT_ATOMS: atom_id res chain seq x y z
N MET A 1 -14.05 -0.44 45.11
CA MET A 1 -13.08 -0.11 44.05
C MET A 1 -12.12 -1.28 43.91
N ARG A 2 -12.27 -2.11 42.86
CA ARG A 2 -11.39 -3.24 42.61
C ARG A 2 -10.26 -2.75 41.70
N GLY A 3 -9.03 -2.74 42.22
CA GLY A 3 -7.84 -2.40 41.43
C GLY A 3 -7.53 -3.45 40.35
N PRO A 4 -6.60 -3.15 39.43
CA PRO A 4 -6.22 -4.04 38.35
C PRO A 4 -5.68 -5.37 38.92
N LYS A 5 -6.13 -6.49 38.35
CA LYS A 5 -5.62 -7.82 38.69
C LYS A 5 -4.49 -8.19 37.73
N LEU A 6 -3.28 -8.19 38.26
CA LEU A 6 -2.09 -8.74 37.59
C LEU A 6 -2.11 -10.27 37.76
N PHE A 7 -2.18 -11.03 36.66
CA PHE A 7 -1.95 -12.48 36.67
C PHE A 7 -0.53 -12.75 36.16
N LEU A 8 0.37 -13.16 37.07
CA LEU A 8 1.69 -13.67 36.73
C LEU A 8 1.57 -15.20 36.53
N LEU A 9 1.87 -15.70 35.33
CA LEU A 9 2.24 -17.10 35.14
C LEU A 9 3.72 -17.15 34.73
N VAL A 10 4.49 -17.95 35.46
CA VAL A 10 5.93 -18.12 35.30
C VAL A 10 6.19 -19.22 34.26
N THR A 11 6.58 -18.83 33.04
CA THR A 11 7.32 -19.65 32.06
C THR A 11 8.17 -18.74 31.16
N PRO A 12 9.31 -19.21 30.60
CA PRO A 12 10.22 -18.34 29.87
C PRO A 12 9.88 -18.36 28.37
N LEU A 13 8.90 -17.59 27.92
CA LEU A 13 8.87 -17.06 26.55
C LEU A 13 7.79 -15.99 26.41
N LEU A 14 8.22 -14.80 25.99
CA LEU A 14 7.46 -13.72 25.37
C LEU A 14 6.28 -13.14 26.19
N VAL A 15 6.50 -11.95 26.75
CA VAL A 15 5.42 -11.08 27.23
C VAL A 15 5.37 -9.84 26.35
N ALA A 16 4.46 -9.83 25.36
CA ALA A 16 3.93 -8.58 24.84
C ALA A 16 2.74 -8.20 25.74
N LEU A 17 3.00 -7.42 26.79
CA LEU A 17 1.95 -6.76 27.56
C LEU A 17 1.48 -5.56 26.73
N SER A 18 0.30 -5.64 26.16
CA SER A 18 -0.39 -4.45 25.69
C SER A 18 -1.57 -4.19 26.63
N ALA A 19 -1.52 -3.08 27.36
CA ALA A 19 -2.62 -2.61 28.18
C ALA A 19 -3.61 -1.88 27.27
N LYS A 20 -4.90 -2.25 27.40
CA LYS A 20 -5.99 -1.52 26.76
C LYS A 20 -6.52 -0.46 27.73
N ASP A 21 -6.82 0.72 27.22
CA ASP A 21 -7.58 1.73 27.96
C ASP A 21 -9.03 1.25 28.18
N ALA A 22 -9.80 2.01 28.95
CA ALA A 22 -11.21 1.69 29.26
C ALA A 22 -12.13 1.67 28.02
N ASN A 23 -11.66 2.16 26.88
CA ASN A 23 -12.38 2.21 25.62
C ASN A 23 -11.91 1.13 24.62
N GLY A 24 -10.91 0.32 25.00
CA GLY A 24 -10.38 -0.77 24.18
C GLY A 24 -9.27 -0.37 23.21
N HIS A 25 -8.78 0.87 23.27
CA HIS A 25 -7.60 1.33 22.53
C HIS A 25 -6.32 0.89 23.24
N PHE A 26 -5.26 0.61 22.49
CA PHE A 26 -3.99 0.26 23.09
C PHE A 26 -3.27 1.54 23.54
N GLU A 27 -2.70 1.54 24.75
CA GLU A 27 -1.93 2.70 25.20
C GLU A 27 -0.69 2.90 24.31
N THR A 28 -0.33 4.16 24.04
CA THR A 28 0.89 4.51 23.30
C THR A 28 2.11 3.98 24.04
N VAL A 29 2.69 2.89 23.56
CA VAL A 29 3.99 2.41 24.06
C VAL A 29 5.07 3.30 23.44
N PRO A 30 6.00 3.88 24.23
CA PRO A 30 7.15 4.58 23.67
C PRO A 30 7.89 3.67 22.68
N ALA A 31 8.40 4.24 21.59
CA ALA A 31 9.16 3.51 20.59
C ALA A 31 10.21 2.58 21.27
N PRO A 32 10.31 1.32 20.82
CA PRO A 32 11.23 0.36 21.43
C PRO A 32 12.68 0.86 21.38
N ALA A 33 13.41 0.64 22.48
CA ALA A 33 14.85 0.81 22.49
C ALA A 33 15.50 -0.09 21.40
N PRO A 34 16.65 0.32 20.81
CA PRO A 34 17.26 -0.30 19.62
C PRO A 34 17.72 -1.76 19.76
N ALA A 35 17.41 -2.44 20.87
CA ALA A 35 17.80 -3.83 21.16
C ALA A 35 16.60 -4.78 21.31
N ALA A 36 15.39 -4.34 21.00
CA ALA A 36 14.19 -5.11 21.29
C ALA A 36 13.76 -5.94 20.06
N THR A 37 13.89 -7.26 20.14
CA THR A 37 13.52 -8.22 19.08
C THR A 37 12.04 -8.55 19.15
N GLY A 38 11.29 -8.36 18.06
CA GLY A 38 9.89 -8.73 17.97
C GLY A 38 9.06 -7.77 17.11
N PHE A 39 7.74 -7.95 17.15
CA PHE A 39 6.79 -7.03 16.53
C PHE A 39 6.32 -6.01 17.55
N TRP A 40 6.33 -4.74 17.16
CA TRP A 40 5.82 -3.63 17.95
C TRP A 40 4.48 -3.21 17.37
N LEU A 41 3.50 -3.08 18.26
CA LEU A 41 2.16 -2.65 17.88
C LEU A 41 1.98 -1.24 18.43
N TRP A 42 1.55 -0.34 17.54
CA TRP A 42 0.97 0.93 17.89
C TRP A 42 -0.32 1.08 17.07
N ASP A 43 -1.29 1.79 17.60
CA ASP A 43 -2.49 2.18 16.88
C ASP A 43 -2.52 3.69 16.72
N THR A 44 -3.13 4.13 15.63
CA THR A 44 -3.51 5.52 15.43
C THR A 44 -4.79 5.51 14.63
N ASN A 45 -5.69 6.45 14.92
CA ASN A 45 -6.82 6.71 14.04
C ASN A 45 -6.48 7.95 13.22
N MET A 46 -6.11 7.73 11.95
CA MET A 46 -5.80 8.82 11.03
C MET A 46 -7.06 9.52 10.51
N GLU A 47 -8.26 8.94 10.70
CA GLU A 47 -9.55 9.49 10.25
C GLU A 47 -9.65 9.71 8.72
N TRP A 48 -8.94 8.91 7.92
CA TRP A 48 -9.12 8.84 6.47
C TRP A 48 -8.94 7.41 5.95
N CYS A 49 -9.33 7.20 4.68
CA CYS A 49 -9.34 5.88 4.03
C CYS A 49 -10.26 4.85 4.70
N ASN A 50 -11.32 5.30 5.37
CA ASN A 50 -12.22 4.50 6.19
C ASN A 50 -13.69 4.61 5.72
N TYR A 51 -13.91 4.54 4.40
CA TYR A 51 -15.23 4.68 3.79
C TYR A 51 -15.41 3.74 2.60
N PHE A 52 -16.67 3.54 2.17
CA PHE A 52 -16.96 2.76 0.96
C PHE A 52 -16.41 3.48 -0.27
N GLY A 53 -15.51 2.84 -1.01
CA GLY A 53 -14.74 3.52 -2.05
C GLY A 53 -13.24 3.54 -1.76
N ALA A 54 -12.86 3.48 -0.49
CA ALA A 54 -11.46 3.58 -0.08
C ALA A 54 -10.71 2.25 -0.25
N GLN A 55 -9.51 2.32 -0.82
CA GLN A 55 -8.53 1.25 -0.91
C GLN A 55 -7.19 1.75 -0.41
N LEU A 56 -6.57 1.02 0.52
CA LEU A 56 -5.28 1.37 1.11
C LEU A 56 -4.16 0.55 0.45
N PHE A 57 -3.08 1.22 0.11
CA PHE A 57 -1.85 0.66 -0.46
C PHE A 57 -0.66 1.05 0.40
N ILE A 58 0.34 0.18 0.45
CA ILE A 58 1.55 0.34 1.27
C ILE A 58 2.76 0.20 0.35
N ASN A 59 3.57 1.24 0.24
CA ASN A 59 4.81 1.24 -0.54
C ASN A 59 5.64 2.50 -0.25
N ASP A 60 6.91 2.56 -0.65
CA ASP A 60 7.76 3.76 -0.50
C ASP A 60 7.49 4.75 -1.64
N PHE A 61 6.60 5.73 -1.44
CA PHE A 61 6.23 6.67 -2.50
C PHE A 61 7.22 7.83 -2.63
N ASN A 62 7.95 8.16 -1.56
CA ASN A 62 8.83 9.33 -1.52
C ASN A 62 10.33 9.00 -1.73
N GLY A 63 10.71 7.72 -1.67
CA GLY A 63 12.05 7.20 -1.90
C GLY A 63 12.97 7.28 -0.68
N ASP A 64 12.42 7.36 0.54
CA ASP A 64 13.19 7.47 1.78
C ASP A 64 13.53 6.10 2.42
N GLY A 65 13.12 5.01 1.78
CA GLY A 65 13.33 3.64 2.22
C GLY A 65 12.33 3.15 3.25
N MET A 66 11.32 3.95 3.61
CA MET A 66 10.24 3.57 4.51
C MET A 66 8.94 3.36 3.73
N ALA A 67 8.09 2.46 4.21
CA ALA A 67 6.79 2.23 3.59
C ALA A 67 5.78 3.30 4.04
N ASP A 68 5.17 3.95 3.05
CA ASP A 68 4.15 4.97 3.21
C ASP A 68 2.73 4.39 3.00
N LEU A 69 1.70 5.21 3.22
CA LEU A 69 0.31 4.84 3.02
C LEU A 69 -0.32 5.66 1.90
N LEU A 70 -0.88 5.00 0.89
CA LEU A 70 -1.71 5.63 -0.15
C LEU A 70 -3.15 5.17 -0.02
N CYS A 71 -4.08 6.11 0.03
CA CYS A 71 -5.50 5.85 -0.15
C CYS A 71 -5.93 6.24 -1.55
N HIS A 72 -6.63 5.31 -2.19
CA HIS A 72 -7.32 5.51 -3.44
C HIS A 72 -8.83 5.43 -3.21
N ASP A 73 -9.55 6.44 -3.66
CA ASP A 73 -11.00 6.36 -3.82
C ASP A 73 -11.33 5.82 -5.21
N TRP A 74 -11.85 4.59 -5.31
CA TRP A 74 -12.23 3.99 -6.59
C TRP A 74 -13.52 4.54 -7.19
N LEU A 75 -14.28 5.37 -6.46
CA LEU A 75 -15.46 6.07 -6.98
C LEU A 75 -15.06 7.36 -7.70
N SER A 76 -14.22 8.19 -7.07
CA SER A 76 -13.81 9.48 -7.62
C SER A 76 -12.50 9.44 -8.42
N GLY A 77 -11.60 8.52 -8.08
CA GLY A 77 -10.23 8.49 -8.59
C GLY A 77 -9.26 9.34 -7.77
N ASP A 78 -9.72 9.94 -6.67
CA ASP A 78 -8.89 10.77 -5.81
C ASP A 78 -7.85 9.94 -5.07
N LYS A 79 -6.71 10.58 -4.78
CA LYS A 79 -5.57 9.96 -4.11
C LYS A 79 -5.13 10.81 -2.92
N ARG A 80 -4.72 10.15 -1.85
CA ARG A 80 -4.11 10.76 -0.65
C ARG A 80 -2.95 9.90 -0.18
N ILE A 81 -1.87 10.52 0.28
CA ILE A 81 -0.68 9.85 0.81
C ILE A 81 -0.31 10.40 2.18
N ALA A 82 0.11 9.51 3.06
CA ALA A 82 0.79 9.81 4.31
C ALA A 82 2.17 9.16 4.29
N PHE A 83 3.21 9.99 4.47
CA PHE A 83 4.58 9.53 4.52
C PHE A 83 4.95 9.08 5.92
N ALA A 84 5.65 7.95 6.01
CA ALA A 84 6.23 7.49 7.27
C ALA A 84 7.28 8.50 7.75
N ARG A 85 7.37 8.69 9.06
CA ARG A 85 8.36 9.56 9.69
C ARG A 85 9.40 8.72 10.41
N ALA A 86 10.66 8.97 10.10
CA ALA A 86 11.77 8.43 10.86
C ALA A 86 11.82 9.05 12.27
N PRO A 87 12.30 8.32 13.30
CA PRO A 87 12.89 6.97 13.23
C PRO A 87 11.93 5.83 13.61
N ASP A 88 10.72 6.12 14.06
CA ASP A 88 9.79 5.14 14.63
C ASP A 88 8.71 4.67 13.65
N GLY A 89 8.64 5.25 12.44
CA GLY A 89 7.73 4.83 11.38
C GLY A 89 6.29 5.33 11.56
N HIS A 90 6.09 6.34 12.41
CA HIS A 90 4.77 6.93 12.65
C HIS A 90 4.35 7.87 11.51
N PHE A 91 3.05 8.09 11.34
CA PHE A 91 2.50 9.01 10.34
C PHE A 91 2.04 10.31 11.00
N ALA A 92 2.36 11.45 10.38
CA ALA A 92 1.97 12.77 10.90
C ALA A 92 0.58 13.23 10.43
N GLY A 93 -0.02 12.55 9.45
CA GLY A 93 -1.33 12.91 8.91
C GLY A 93 -1.38 12.74 7.40
N ASN A 94 -1.68 13.83 6.70
CA ASN A 94 -1.84 13.88 5.25
C ASN A 94 -0.74 14.76 4.66
N ASP A 95 0.15 14.15 3.88
CA ASP A 95 1.30 14.83 3.27
C ASP A 95 1.02 15.26 1.83
N TRP A 96 0.20 14.48 1.12
CA TRP A 96 -0.18 14.79 -0.25
C TRP A 96 -1.60 14.32 -0.55
N GLN A 97 -2.35 15.12 -1.30
CA GLN A 97 -3.65 14.74 -1.83
C GLN A 97 -3.93 15.41 -3.17
N ALA A 98 -4.56 14.70 -4.09
CA ALA A 98 -4.97 15.25 -5.37
C ALA A 98 -6.24 14.58 -5.90
N ALA A 99 -7.10 15.40 -6.49
CA ALA A 99 -8.25 14.94 -7.26
C ALA A 99 -7.81 14.50 -8.66
N MET A 100 -7.14 13.35 -8.73
CA MET A 100 -6.54 12.91 -9.99
C MET A 100 -7.58 12.42 -11.01
N GLY A 101 -8.74 11.95 -10.56
CA GLY A 101 -9.87 11.62 -11.44
C GLY A 101 -9.64 10.42 -12.39
N TRP A 102 -8.76 9.48 -12.03
CA TRP A 102 -8.49 8.27 -12.82
C TRP A 102 -8.40 7.01 -11.96
N CYS A 103 -8.44 5.86 -12.64
CA CYS A 103 -8.60 4.53 -12.05
C CYS A 103 -9.91 4.33 -11.27
N ASN A 104 -10.99 4.93 -11.75
CA ASN A 104 -12.30 4.93 -11.10
C ASN A 104 -13.43 4.37 -11.97
N ARG A 105 -13.08 3.63 -13.03
CA ARG A 105 -14.08 2.98 -13.89
C ARG A 105 -14.43 1.62 -13.33
N GLN A 106 -15.58 1.08 -13.72
CA GLN A 106 -15.93 -0.29 -13.40
C GLN A 106 -14.83 -1.24 -13.91
N GLY A 107 -14.31 -2.10 -13.04
CA GLY A 107 -13.24 -3.02 -13.38
C GLY A 107 -11.83 -2.42 -13.34
N SER A 108 -11.68 -1.14 -13.01
CA SER A 108 -10.38 -0.54 -12.69
C SER A 108 -9.79 -1.17 -11.42
N GLN A 109 -8.50 -1.48 -11.47
CA GLN A 109 -7.73 -2.05 -10.38
C GLN A 109 -6.43 -1.27 -10.26
N LEU A 110 -6.22 -0.61 -9.13
CA LEU A 110 -4.97 0.07 -8.84
C LEU A 110 -3.95 -0.92 -8.27
N SER A 111 -2.69 -0.76 -8.64
CA SER A 111 -1.52 -1.45 -8.09
C SER A 111 -0.38 -0.46 -7.91
N THR A 112 0.55 -0.75 -7.01
CA THR A 112 1.69 0.12 -6.74
C THR A 112 2.99 -0.66 -6.78
N GLY A 113 4.07 0.00 -7.19
CA GLY A 113 5.41 -0.57 -7.36
C GLY A 113 6.30 0.38 -8.15
N ASP A 114 7.62 0.21 -8.08
CA ASP A 114 8.58 1.00 -8.84
C ASP A 114 8.65 0.50 -10.28
N PHE A 115 7.92 1.10 -11.23
CA PHE A 115 7.90 0.64 -12.62
C PHE A 115 9.00 1.28 -13.45
N ASP A 116 9.44 2.50 -13.12
CA ASP A 116 10.50 3.20 -13.86
C ASP A 116 11.91 3.03 -13.26
N GLY A 117 12.05 2.31 -12.14
CA GLY A 117 13.32 1.94 -11.53
C GLY A 117 14.00 3.10 -10.80
N ASP A 118 13.26 4.12 -10.39
CA ASP A 118 13.81 5.31 -9.74
C ASP A 118 13.89 5.21 -8.20
N GLY A 119 13.47 4.07 -7.65
CA GLY A 119 13.44 3.77 -6.22
C GLY A 119 12.17 4.24 -5.51
N ARG A 120 11.20 4.82 -6.22
CA ARG A 120 9.89 5.20 -5.67
C ARG A 120 8.79 4.33 -6.24
N ALA A 121 7.78 4.09 -5.42
CA ALA A 121 6.59 3.39 -5.85
C ALA A 121 5.71 4.30 -6.72
N ASP A 122 5.37 3.83 -7.89
CA ASP A 122 4.41 4.47 -8.78
C ASP A 122 3.02 3.87 -8.63
N MET A 123 2.08 4.39 -9.41
CA MET A 123 0.73 3.86 -9.52
C MET A 123 0.48 3.30 -10.92
N LEU A 124 -0.04 2.08 -10.98
CA LEU A 124 -0.59 1.48 -12.19
C LEU A 124 -2.09 1.25 -12.04
N CYS A 125 -2.85 1.64 -13.06
CA CYS A 125 -4.25 1.22 -13.18
C CYS A 125 -4.42 0.21 -14.29
N HIS A 126 -5.09 -0.90 -13.97
CA HIS A 126 -5.54 -1.89 -14.92
C HIS A 126 -7.05 -1.88 -15.07
N ASP A 127 -7.54 -1.69 -16.29
CA ASP A 127 -8.94 -1.96 -16.62
C ASP A 127 -9.13 -3.44 -16.97
N SER A 128 -9.80 -4.19 -16.10
CA SER A 128 -10.06 -5.63 -16.28
C SER A 128 -11.13 -5.96 -17.33
N ILE A 129 -11.81 -4.96 -17.89
CA ILE A 129 -12.79 -5.13 -18.97
C ILE A 129 -12.09 -4.95 -20.33
N THR A 130 -11.28 -3.92 -20.47
CA THR A 130 -10.63 -3.57 -21.75
C THR A 130 -9.22 -4.14 -21.88
N GLY A 131 -8.51 -4.35 -20.77
CA GLY A 131 -7.10 -4.73 -20.73
C GLY A 131 -6.13 -3.53 -20.75
N GLU A 132 -6.66 -2.31 -20.83
CA GLU A 132 -5.88 -1.07 -20.83
C GLU A 132 -5.09 -0.90 -19.52
N LYS A 133 -3.94 -0.23 -19.65
CA LYS A 133 -3.03 0.09 -18.54
C LYS A 133 -2.64 1.55 -18.60
N TRP A 134 -2.62 2.20 -17.44
CA TRP A 134 -2.07 3.54 -17.23
C TRP A 134 -1.07 3.49 -16.10
N ILE A 135 0.02 4.27 -16.20
CA ILE A 135 1.00 4.43 -15.13
C ILE A 135 1.16 5.92 -14.81
N ALA A 136 1.30 6.24 -13.53
CA ALA A 136 1.66 7.56 -13.02
C ALA A 136 2.92 7.42 -12.18
N PHE A 137 4.04 7.99 -12.64
CA PHE A 137 5.33 7.88 -11.96
C PHE A 137 5.43 8.84 -10.77
N ALA A 138 6.00 8.38 -9.67
CA ALA A 138 6.21 9.20 -8.48
C ALA A 138 7.31 10.24 -8.72
N ARG A 139 6.97 11.51 -8.52
CA ARG A 139 7.96 12.59 -8.59
C ARG A 139 8.80 12.62 -7.31
N PRO A 140 9.99 13.25 -7.34
CA PRO A 140 10.79 13.46 -6.14
C PRO A 140 9.96 14.09 -5.02
N GLY A 141 9.95 13.49 -3.84
CA GLY A 141 9.10 13.89 -2.71
C GLY A 141 7.70 13.25 -2.69
N GLY A 142 7.44 12.27 -3.56
CA GLY A 142 6.27 11.38 -3.49
C GLY A 142 4.95 11.97 -3.95
N TYR A 143 4.97 13.00 -4.79
CA TYR A 143 3.78 13.57 -5.41
C TYR A 143 3.60 13.11 -6.85
N PHE A 144 2.39 13.27 -7.39
CA PHE A 144 2.01 12.86 -8.74
C PHE A 144 1.37 14.03 -9.50
N VAL A 145 1.52 14.04 -10.82
CA VAL A 145 1.01 15.12 -11.70
C VAL A 145 -0.02 14.65 -12.74
N GLY A 146 -0.32 13.35 -12.78
CA GLY A 146 -1.19 12.72 -13.76
C GLY A 146 -0.67 11.35 -14.14
N THR A 147 -1.15 10.79 -15.25
CA THR A 147 -0.58 9.57 -15.84
C THR A 147 0.49 9.92 -16.87
N ASP A 148 1.60 9.21 -16.82
CA ASP A 148 2.79 9.40 -17.65
C ASP A 148 2.83 8.42 -18.83
N TRP A 149 2.21 7.25 -18.67
CA TRP A 149 2.19 6.23 -19.69
C TRP A 149 0.81 5.59 -19.81
N TYR A 150 0.48 5.18 -21.03
CA TYR A 150 -0.74 4.44 -21.36
C TYR A 150 -0.46 3.45 -22.48
N GLN A 151 -1.01 2.25 -22.33
CA GLN A 151 -1.09 1.31 -23.43
C GLN A 151 -2.35 0.47 -23.38
N ASP A 152 -2.94 0.31 -24.55
CA ASP A 152 -4.03 -0.60 -24.79
C ASP A 152 -3.52 -2.02 -25.05
N MET A 153 -3.03 -2.68 -24.00
CA MET A 153 -2.37 -3.97 -24.18
C MET A 153 -3.34 -5.12 -24.52
N LYS A 154 -4.66 -4.95 -24.33
CA LYS A 154 -5.72 -5.93 -24.66
C LYS A 154 -5.49 -7.35 -24.09
N TRP A 155 -4.84 -7.49 -22.94
CA TRP A 155 -4.71 -8.75 -22.20
C TRP A 155 -5.08 -8.59 -20.72
N CYS A 156 -5.25 -9.73 -20.04
CA CYS A 156 -5.78 -9.82 -18.68
C CYS A 156 -7.21 -9.30 -18.49
N ASN A 157 -8.01 -9.32 -19.55
CA ASN A 157 -9.35 -8.73 -19.60
C ASN A 157 -10.49 -9.77 -19.60
N ARG A 158 -10.24 -10.93 -18.99
CA ARG A 158 -11.24 -12.01 -18.84
C ARG A 158 -11.74 -12.03 -17.40
N LEU A 159 -12.98 -12.45 -17.19
CA LEU A 159 -13.55 -12.60 -15.84
C LEU A 159 -12.75 -13.58 -14.95
N SER A 160 -12.11 -14.58 -15.57
CA SER A 160 -11.22 -15.55 -14.92
C SER A 160 -9.80 -15.04 -14.71
N ALA A 161 -9.43 -13.89 -15.27
CA ALA A 161 -8.09 -13.34 -15.17
C ALA A 161 -7.84 -12.71 -13.79
N ARG A 162 -6.60 -12.82 -13.30
CA ARG A 162 -6.10 -12.21 -12.07
C ARG A 162 -4.83 -11.47 -12.42
N PHE A 163 -4.82 -10.17 -12.16
CA PHE A 163 -3.69 -9.30 -12.40
C PHE A 163 -2.89 -9.12 -11.12
N SER A 164 -1.56 -9.05 -11.24
CA SER A 164 -0.65 -8.79 -10.13
C SER A 164 0.63 -8.14 -10.65
N VAL A 165 1.38 -7.53 -9.76
CA VAL A 165 2.64 -6.85 -10.09
C VAL A 165 3.74 -7.30 -9.12
N ALA A 166 4.97 -7.46 -9.61
CA ALA A 166 6.17 -7.77 -8.85
C ALA A 166 7.40 -7.67 -9.76
N ASP A 167 8.61 -7.61 -9.21
CA ASP A 167 9.84 -7.80 -9.98
C ASP A 167 10.02 -9.30 -10.30
N PHE A 168 9.75 -9.70 -11.55
CA PHE A 168 9.83 -11.10 -11.98
C PHE A 168 11.15 -11.44 -12.68
N ASN A 169 11.94 -10.46 -13.08
CA ASN A 169 13.18 -10.65 -13.82
C ASN A 169 14.45 -10.25 -13.03
N GLY A 170 14.30 -9.64 -11.86
CA GLY A 170 15.37 -9.21 -10.95
C GLY A 170 16.08 -7.92 -11.38
N ASP A 171 15.46 -7.08 -12.21
CA ASP A 171 16.06 -5.82 -12.69
C ASP A 171 15.78 -4.62 -11.77
N GLY A 172 15.06 -4.83 -10.68
CA GLY A 172 14.69 -3.80 -9.71
C GLY A 172 13.43 -3.03 -10.09
N ARG A 173 12.79 -3.34 -11.22
CA ARG A 173 11.53 -2.73 -11.65
C ARG A 173 10.37 -3.67 -11.44
N THR A 174 9.19 -3.08 -11.31
CA THR A 174 7.93 -3.78 -11.13
C THR A 174 7.39 -4.20 -12.49
N ASP A 175 7.23 -5.51 -12.67
CA ASP A 175 6.67 -6.11 -13.88
C ASP A 175 5.19 -6.46 -13.71
N LEU A 176 4.55 -6.81 -14.83
CA LEU A 176 3.13 -7.16 -14.86
C LEU A 176 2.95 -8.66 -15.02
N PHE A 177 2.00 -9.23 -14.28
CA PHE A 177 1.61 -10.63 -14.36
C PHE A 177 0.10 -10.79 -14.51
N CYS A 178 -0.30 -11.75 -15.34
CA CYS A 178 -1.67 -12.21 -15.41
C CYS A 178 -1.76 -13.72 -15.37
N TYR A 179 -2.71 -14.19 -14.56
CA TYR A 179 -3.08 -15.59 -14.45
C TYR A 179 -4.57 -15.78 -14.77
N ASP A 180 -4.89 -16.61 -15.76
CA ASP A 180 -6.27 -17.00 -16.06
C ASP A 180 -6.61 -18.31 -15.36
N VAL A 181 -7.46 -18.24 -14.34
CA VAL A 181 -7.80 -19.42 -13.49
C VAL A 181 -8.57 -20.50 -14.26
N SER A 182 -9.21 -20.15 -15.39
CA SER A 182 -10.02 -21.09 -16.17
C SER A 182 -9.18 -21.89 -17.18
N THR A 183 -8.07 -21.31 -17.65
CA THR A 183 -7.20 -21.94 -18.67
C THR A 183 -5.84 -22.34 -18.13
N GLY A 184 -5.43 -21.80 -16.99
CA GLY A 184 -4.08 -21.96 -16.44
C GLY A 184 -3.01 -21.08 -17.09
N ALA A 185 -3.39 -20.26 -18.09
CA ALA A 185 -2.47 -19.39 -18.82
C ALA A 185 -1.81 -18.36 -17.89
N LYS A 186 -0.53 -18.10 -18.15
CA LYS A 186 0.32 -17.16 -17.40
C LYS A 186 1.00 -16.24 -18.40
N LEU A 187 0.83 -14.95 -18.23
CA LEU A 187 1.43 -13.92 -19.06
C LEU A 187 2.27 -13.01 -18.18
N PHE A 188 3.47 -12.70 -18.66
CA PHE A 188 4.41 -11.77 -18.04
C PHE A 188 4.69 -10.65 -19.03
N ALA A 189 4.77 -9.42 -18.55
CA ALA A 189 5.24 -8.26 -19.31
C ALA A 189 6.23 -7.49 -18.44
N TYR A 190 7.45 -7.35 -18.95
CA TYR A 190 8.54 -6.71 -18.23
C TYR A 190 8.52 -5.20 -18.41
N SER A 191 8.78 -4.46 -17.34
CA SER A 191 8.95 -3.01 -17.43
C SER A 191 10.29 -2.68 -18.09
N ALA A 192 10.33 -1.58 -18.85
CA ALA A 192 11.52 -1.19 -19.61
C ALA A 192 11.64 0.33 -19.81
N PHE A 193 11.06 1.13 -18.90
CA PHE A 193 11.05 2.59 -18.98
C PHE A 193 12.46 3.21 -18.85
#